data_AF-A0A1I6DTZ4-F1
#
_entry.id   AF-A0A1I6DTZ4-F1
#
_cell.length_a   1.000
_cell.length_b   1.000
_cell.length_c   1.000
_cell.angle_alpha   90.00
_cell.angle_beta   90.00
_cell.angle_gamma   90.00
#
_symmetry.space_group_name_H-M   'P 1'
#
loop_
_entity.id
_entity.type
_entity.pdbx_description
1 polymer ?
#
loop_
_entity_poly.entity_id
_entity_poly.type
_entity_poly.pdbx_seq_one_letter_code
_entity_poly.pdbx_strand_id
1 'polypeptide(L)'
;MSNFIRENKVKTLLLIVSLATSIFIYDSASRYYGLTAYQINNDLYVTLEIESSENFFKEKDRKNLSLYIYRDKWRWISGIACFYKNIDIAPPGSMALYDWKILSMEAGIVTLTNNEKEIAVSIEQCF
;
A
#
# COMPACT_ATOMS: atom_id res chain seq x y z
N MET A 1 17.58 1.47 -44.54
CA MET A 1 17.73 2.41 -43.39
C MET A 1 16.51 2.45 -42.46
N SER A 2 15.28 2.21 -42.94
CA SER A 2 14.06 2.21 -42.10
C SER A 2 13.94 1.03 -41.13
N ASN A 3 14.38 -0.18 -41.51
CA ASN A 3 14.25 -1.37 -40.67
C ASN A 3 15.14 -1.31 -39.41
N PHE A 4 16.38 -0.82 -39.53
CA PHE A 4 17.30 -0.69 -38.38
C PHE A 4 16.77 0.30 -37.33
N ILE A 5 16.24 1.45 -37.76
CA ILE A 5 15.64 2.45 -36.86
C ILE A 5 14.36 1.88 -36.22
N ARG A 6 13.56 1.13 -36.97
CA ARG A 6 12.34 0.48 -36.45
C ARG A 6 12.67 -0.60 -35.42
N GLU A 7 13.64 -1.45 -35.69
CA GLU A 7 14.08 -2.51 -34.77
C GLU A 7 14.65 -1.93 -33.47
N ASN A 8 15.47 -0.88 -33.55
CA ASN A 8 15.98 -0.22 -32.34
C ASN A 8 14.86 0.43 -31.52
N LYS A 9 13.87 1.07 -32.17
CA LYS A 9 12.69 1.60 -31.46
C LYS A 9 11.89 0.51 -30.73
N VAL A 10 11.69 -0.65 -31.36
CA VAL A 10 10.99 -1.79 -30.74
C VAL A 10 11.79 -2.34 -29.56
N LYS A 11 13.10 -2.51 -29.70
CA LYS A 11 13.97 -2.96 -28.59
C LYS A 11 13.94 -1.99 -27.41
N THR A 12 14.02 -0.69 -27.67
CA THR A 12 13.92 0.34 -26.63
C THR A 12 12.55 0.30 -25.95
N LEU A 13 11.46 0.16 -26.71
CA LEU A 13 10.12 0.04 -26.15
C LEU A 13 10.00 -1.18 -25.23
N LEU A 14 10.51 -2.35 -25.67
CA LEU A 14 10.51 -3.57 -24.87
C LEU A 14 11.32 -3.41 -23.57
N LEU A 15 12.47 -2.72 -23.62
CA LEU A 15 13.26 -2.42 -22.42
C LEU A 15 12.50 -1.51 -21.44
N ILE A 16 11.82 -0.47 -21.94
CA ILE A 16 11.01 0.42 -21.10
C ILE A 16 9.87 -0.36 -20.44
N VAL A 17 9.16 -1.19 -21.20
CA VAL A 17 8.08 -2.02 -20.67
C VAL A 17 8.60 -2.99 -19.61
N SER A 18 9.73 -3.69 -19.87
CA SER A 18 10.35 -4.61 -18.91
C SER A 18 10.77 -3.91 -17.62
N LEU A 19 11.30 -2.69 -17.71
CA LEU A 19 11.69 -1.91 -16.53
C LEU A 19 10.45 -1.51 -15.73
N ALA A 20 9.42 -0.99 -16.42
CA ALA A 20 8.17 -0.59 -15.79
C ALA A 20 7.48 -1.76 -15.08
N THR A 21 7.42 -2.95 -15.72
CA THR A 21 6.86 -4.15 -15.08
C THR A 21 7.68 -4.61 -13.89
N SER A 22 9.00 -4.48 -13.92
CA SER A 22 9.86 -4.87 -12.80
C SER A 22 9.64 -3.97 -11.59
N ILE A 23 9.54 -2.65 -11.81
CA ILE A 23 9.22 -1.67 -10.77
C ILE A 23 7.84 -1.97 -10.17
N PHE A 24 6.85 -2.22 -11.03
CA PHE A 24 5.50 -2.57 -10.61
C PHE A 24 5.45 -3.84 -9.75
N ILE A 25 6.16 -4.89 -10.15
CA ILE A 25 6.24 -6.14 -9.39
C ILE A 25 6.93 -5.92 -8.03
N TYR A 26 8.02 -5.16 -8.01
CA TYR A 26 8.74 -4.84 -6.77
C TYR A 26 7.86 -4.07 -5.77
N ASP A 27 7.19 -3.02 -6.24
CA ASP A 27 6.30 -2.20 -5.42
C ASP A 27 5.12 -3.02 -4.87
N SER A 28 4.48 -3.80 -5.75
CA SER A 28 3.40 -4.71 -5.36
C SER A 28 3.86 -5.72 -4.30
N ALA A 29 5.01 -6.36 -4.52
CA ALA A 29 5.57 -7.34 -3.58
C ALA A 29 5.92 -6.71 -2.23
N SER A 30 6.48 -5.50 -2.23
CA SER A 30 6.79 -4.74 -1.01
C SER A 30 5.54 -4.48 -0.16
N ARG A 31 4.45 -4.03 -0.81
CA ARG A 31 3.16 -3.80 -0.15
C ARG A 31 2.56 -5.07 0.43
N TYR A 32 2.56 -6.17 -0.34
CA TYR A 32 2.10 -7.47 0.17
C TYR A 32 2.94 -7.98 1.34
N TYR A 33 4.25 -7.73 1.33
CA TYR A 33 5.14 -8.10 2.44
C TYR A 33 4.86 -7.29 3.71
N GLY A 34 4.50 -6.01 3.56
CA GLY A 34 4.13 -5.14 4.67
C GLY A 34 2.71 -5.35 5.21
N LEU A 35 1.89 -6.19 4.58
CA LEU A 35 0.48 -6.34 4.92
C LEU A 35 0.29 -7.01 6.29
N THR A 36 -0.34 -6.31 7.25
CA THR A 36 -0.62 -6.84 8.60
C THR A 36 -2.05 -7.31 8.74
N ALA A 37 -3.00 -6.60 8.14
CA ALA A 37 -4.40 -6.97 8.11
C ALA A 37 -5.03 -6.53 6.79
N TYR A 38 -6.04 -7.27 6.35
CA TYR A 38 -6.87 -6.86 5.24
C TYR A 38 -8.31 -7.30 5.45
N GLN A 39 -9.23 -6.52 4.91
CA GLN A 39 -10.65 -6.85 4.87
C GLN A 39 -11.26 -6.37 3.57
N ILE A 40 -12.19 -7.13 3.03
CA ILE A 40 -12.91 -6.80 1.80
C ILE A 40 -14.40 -6.77 2.15
N ASN A 41 -15.08 -5.69 1.79
CA ASN A 41 -16.53 -5.59 1.95
C ASN A 41 -17.11 -4.73 0.80
N ASN A 42 -18.05 -5.30 0.04
CA ASN A 42 -18.70 -4.69 -1.12
C ASN A 42 -17.72 -4.02 -2.09
N ASP A 43 -16.72 -4.78 -2.57
CA ASP A 43 -15.62 -4.32 -3.45
C ASP A 43 -14.68 -3.25 -2.88
N LEU A 44 -14.91 -2.78 -1.66
CA LEU A 44 -13.96 -1.95 -0.93
C LEU A 44 -12.89 -2.84 -0.29
N TYR A 45 -11.63 -2.57 -0.61
CA TYR A 45 -10.47 -3.24 -0.05
C TYR A 45 -9.84 -2.34 1.00
N VAL A 46 -9.76 -2.81 2.23
CA VAL A 46 -9.14 -2.12 3.36
C VAL A 46 -7.90 -2.89 3.75
N THR A 47 -6.75 -2.23 3.78
CA THR A 47 -5.48 -2.84 4.19
C THR A 47 -4.80 -2.02 5.27
N LEU A 48 -4.13 -2.72 6.17
CA LEU A 48 -3.13 -2.17 7.04
C LEU A 48 -1.76 -2.65 6.53
N GLU A 49 -0.91 -1.69 6.18
CA GLU A 49 0.39 -1.95 5.55
C GLU A 49 1.49 -1.28 6.39
N ILE A 50 2.53 -2.05 6.71
CA ILE A 50 3.74 -1.55 7.36
C ILE A 50 4.74 -1.13 6.29
N GLU A 51 5.16 0.13 6.36
CA GLU A 51 6.11 0.72 5.44
C GLU A 51 7.34 1.24 6.19
N SER A 52 8.51 1.06 5.60
CA SER A 52 9.72 1.71 6.10
C SER A 52 9.64 3.20 5.80
N SER A 53 9.84 4.06 6.81
CA SER A 53 9.91 5.50 6.63
C SER A 53 11.16 5.87 5.82
N GLU A 54 11.01 6.12 4.52
CA GLU A 54 12.10 6.57 3.63
C GLU A 54 12.50 8.04 3.85
N ASN A 55 12.31 8.60 5.06
CA ASN A 55 12.82 9.93 5.37
C ASN A 55 14.36 9.88 5.50
N PHE A 56 15.01 10.02 4.35
CA PHE A 56 16.43 9.86 4.06
C PHE A 56 17.40 10.63 4.97
N PHE A 57 16.93 11.54 5.84
CA PHE A 57 17.78 12.42 6.63
C PHE A 57 17.56 12.41 8.15
N LYS A 58 16.54 11.75 8.71
CA LYS A 58 16.36 11.79 10.19
C LYS A 58 15.85 10.52 10.90
N GLU A 59 15.22 9.56 10.23
CA GLU A 59 14.57 8.43 10.95
C GLU A 59 14.67 7.11 10.17
N LYS A 60 15.89 6.75 9.75
CA LYS A 60 16.18 5.71 8.75
C LYS A 60 15.65 4.29 9.01
N ASP A 61 15.04 4.03 10.16
CA ASP A 61 14.64 2.69 10.56
C ASP A 61 13.26 2.62 11.24
N ARG A 62 12.51 3.73 11.29
CA ARG A 62 11.14 3.68 11.83
C ARG A 62 10.20 3.04 10.81
N LYS A 63 9.27 2.26 11.33
CA LYS A 63 8.20 1.63 10.57
C LYS A 63 6.91 2.39 10.82
N ASN A 64 6.20 2.72 9.75
CA ASN A 64 4.88 3.33 9.82
C ASN A 64 3.84 2.24 9.56
N LEU A 65 2.76 2.25 10.32
CA LEU A 65 1.56 1.49 9.99
C LEU A 65 0.56 2.43 9.32
N SER A 66 0.19 2.10 8.10
CA SER A 66 -0.68 2.90 7.26
C SER A 66 -1.97 2.15 6.95
N LEU A 67 -3.10 2.84 7.06
CA LEU A 67 -4.39 2.39 6.57
C LEU A 67 -4.55 2.84 5.13
N TYR A 68 -4.85 1.90 4.25
CA TYR A 68 -5.19 2.16 2.86
C TYR A 68 -6.56 1.62 2.51
N ILE A 69 -7.27 2.36 1.66
CA ILE A 69 -8.58 1.98 1.14
C ILE A 69 -8.57 2.05 -0.38
N TYR A 70 -9.10 1.01 -1.03
CA TYR A 70 -9.22 0.92 -2.47
C TYR A 70 -10.68 0.62 -2.84
N ARG A 71 -11.21 1.32 -3.83
CA ARG A 71 -12.59 1.13 -4.31
C ARG A 71 -12.82 -0.17 -5.05
N ASP A 72 -11.75 -0.80 -5.53
CA ASP A 72 -11.83 -1.99 -6.36
C ASP A 72 -10.51 -2.77 -6.34
N LYS A 73 -10.58 -4.00 -6.85
CA LYS A 73 -9.45 -4.93 -6.92
C LYS A 73 -8.27 -4.40 -7.75
N TRP A 74 -8.55 -3.70 -8.85
CA TRP A 74 -7.50 -3.21 -9.75
C TRP A 74 -6.70 -2.08 -9.10
N ARG A 75 -7.39 -1.18 -8.41
CA ARG A 75 -6.78 -0.13 -7.58
C ARG A 75 -5.94 -0.72 -6.46
N TRP A 76 -6.43 -1.76 -5.80
CA TRP A 76 -5.65 -2.46 -4.78
C TRP A 76 -4.36 -3.07 -5.33
N ILE A 77 -4.46 -3.82 -6.43
CA ILE A 77 -3.32 -4.42 -7.13
C ILE A 77 -2.32 -3.35 -7.61
N SER A 78 -2.82 -2.21 -8.07
CA SER A 78 -1.99 -1.11 -8.59
C SER A 78 -1.49 -0.12 -7.54
N GLY A 79 -1.88 -0.29 -6.27
CA GLY A 79 -1.49 0.63 -5.19
C GLY A 79 -2.12 2.01 -5.26
N ILE A 80 -3.18 2.17 -6.05
CA ILE A 80 -3.87 3.45 -6.23
C ILE A 80 -5.00 3.56 -5.20
N ALA A 81 -4.64 3.92 -3.96
CA ALA A 81 -5.59 4.11 -2.89
C ALA A 81 -6.49 5.34 -3.13
N CYS A 82 -7.75 5.27 -2.73
CA CYS A 82 -8.63 6.44 -2.66
C CYS A 82 -8.52 7.16 -1.32
N PHE A 83 -8.04 6.47 -0.29
CA PHE A 83 -7.79 7.03 1.03
C PHE A 83 -6.53 6.39 1.63
N TYR A 84 -5.78 7.21 2.34
CA TYR A 84 -4.57 6.84 3.06
C TYR A 84 -4.52 7.59 4.39
N LYS A 85 -4.12 6.89 5.46
CA LYS A 85 -3.84 7.52 6.75
C LYS A 85 -2.78 6.75 7.53
N ASN A 86 -1.77 7.46 8.04
CA ASN A 86 -0.85 6.93 9.04
C ASN A 86 -1.60 6.68 10.36
N ILE A 87 -1.49 5.47 10.88
CA ILE A 87 -2.17 5.00 12.10
C ILE A 87 -1.23 5.04 13.29
N ASP A 88 -0.02 4.50 13.12
CA ASP A 88 0.98 4.44 14.18
C ASP A 88 2.40 4.39 13.62
N ILE A 89 3.38 4.64 14.48
CA ILE A 89 4.80 4.58 14.16
C ILE A 89 5.54 3.81 15.26
N ALA A 90 6.43 2.92 14.86
CA ALA A 90 7.22 2.15 15.80
C ALA A 90 8.72 2.21 15.46
N PRO A 91 9.60 2.11 16.49
CA PRO A 91 11.02 1.95 16.27
C PRO A 91 11.32 0.62 15.55
N PRO A 92 12.50 0.51 14.92
CA PRO A 92 12.93 -0.74 14.28
C PRO A 92 12.91 -1.91 15.26
N GLY A 93 12.56 -3.09 14.75
CA GLY A 93 12.48 -4.32 15.53
C GLY A 93 11.25 -4.43 16.45
N SER A 94 10.46 -3.37 16.61
CA SER A 94 9.19 -3.46 17.33
C SER A 94 8.18 -4.30 16.56
N MET A 95 7.51 -5.21 17.28
CA MET A 95 6.41 -6.01 16.75
C MET A 95 5.05 -5.38 16.99
N ALA A 96 4.98 -4.26 17.72
CA ALA A 96 3.71 -3.64 18.13
C ALA A 96 2.79 -3.25 16.97
N LEU A 97 3.36 -2.99 15.77
CA LEU A 97 2.55 -2.65 14.59
C LEU A 97 1.77 -3.86 14.03
N TYR A 98 2.23 -5.09 14.27
CA TYR A 98 1.57 -6.30 13.80
C TYR A 98 0.35 -6.70 14.64
N ASP A 99 0.19 -6.13 15.83
CA ASP A 99 -0.95 -6.40 16.70
C ASP A 99 -2.22 -5.64 16.28
N TRP A 100 -2.09 -4.69 15.33
CA TRP A 100 -3.21 -3.94 14.79
C TRP A 100 -4.11 -4.81 13.91
N LYS A 101 -5.43 -4.67 14.11
CA LYS A 101 -6.46 -5.38 13.36
C LYS A 101 -7.56 -4.42 12.91
N ILE A 102 -8.23 -4.80 11.83
CA ILE A 102 -9.48 -4.17 11.40
C ILE A 102 -10.59 -4.84 12.21
N LEU A 103 -11.27 -4.08 13.07
CA LEU A 103 -12.34 -4.58 13.92
C LEU A 103 -13.69 -4.57 13.18
N SER A 104 -14.01 -3.47 12.52
CA SER A 104 -15.26 -3.32 11.77
C SER A 104 -15.13 -2.31 10.64
N MET A 105 -16.07 -2.41 9.69
CA MET A 105 -16.20 -1.50 8.56
C MET A 105 -17.68 -1.28 8.28
N GLU A 106 -18.22 -0.17 8.79
CA GLU A 106 -19.65 0.14 8.75
C GLU A 106 -19.86 1.63 8.49
N ALA A 107 -20.88 1.97 7.70
CA ALA A 107 -21.32 3.36 7.46
C ALA A 107 -20.19 4.34 7.08
N GLY A 108 -19.20 3.90 6.28
CA GLY A 108 -18.08 4.75 5.88
C GLY A 108 -17.05 4.99 6.99
N ILE A 109 -17.05 4.17 8.04
CA ILE A 109 -16.07 4.20 9.12
C ILE A 109 -15.36 2.85 9.17
N VAL A 110 -14.03 2.91 9.28
CA VAL A 110 -13.17 1.76 9.59
C VAL A 110 -12.71 1.89 11.03
N THR A 111 -12.97 0.86 11.83
CA THR A 111 -12.50 0.78 13.20
C THR A 111 -11.29 -0.14 13.27
N LEU A 112 -10.20 0.36 13.83
CA LEU A 112 -8.96 -0.36 14.03
C LEU A 112 -8.74 -0.58 15.53
N THR A 113 -8.16 -1.71 15.90
CA THR A 113 -7.86 -2.04 17.29
C THR A 113 -6.44 -2.59 17.44
N ASN A 114 -5.79 -2.26 18.53
CA ASN A 114 -4.56 -2.89 19.01
C ASN A 114 -4.63 -2.97 20.53
N ASN A 115 -4.90 -4.17 21.04
CA ASN A 115 -5.09 -4.45 22.47
C ASN A 115 -6.14 -3.52 23.11
N GLU A 116 -5.71 -2.47 23.82
CA GLU A 116 -6.57 -1.52 24.52
C GLU A 116 -6.84 -0.23 23.72
N LYS A 117 -6.19 -0.05 22.57
CA LYS A 117 -6.30 1.14 21.73
C LYS A 117 -7.26 0.88 20.59
N GLU A 118 -8.26 1.74 20.45
CA GLU A 118 -9.17 1.74 19.30
C GLU A 118 -9.10 3.08 18.55
N ILE A 119 -9.19 3.02 17.23
CA ILE A 119 -9.23 4.19 16.36
C ILE A 119 -10.35 3.99 15.34
N ALA A 120 -11.30 4.93 15.31
CA ALA A 120 -12.27 5.04 14.25
C ALA A 120 -11.78 6.03 13.18
N VAL A 121 -11.84 5.63 11.91
CA VAL A 121 -11.42 6.45 10.77
C VAL A 121 -12.58 6.57 9.78
N SER A 122 -13.06 7.79 9.56
CA SER A 122 -14.00 8.05 8.46
C SER A 122 -13.27 7.97 7.11
N ILE A 123 -13.87 7.24 6.19
CA ILE A 123 -13.38 6.97 4.83
C ILE A 123 -14.37 7.46 3.77
N GLU A 124 -15.22 8.44 4.10
CA GLU A 124 -16.23 9.02 3.20
C GLU A 124 -15.65 9.50 1.86
N GLN A 125 -14.38 9.92 1.83
CA GLN A 125 -13.68 10.35 0.61
C GLN A 125 -13.53 9.22 -0.44
N CYS A 126 -13.69 7.96 -0.02
CA CYS A 126 -13.66 6.78 -0.88
C CYS A 126 -15.02 6.35 -1.43
N PHE A 127 -16.13 7.04 -1.11
CA PHE A 127 -17.47 6.72 -1.64
C PHE A 127 -17.97 7.75 -2.65
#